data_AF-A0A9P6TSS6-F1
#
_entry.id   AF-A0A9P6TSS6-F1
#
_cell.length_a   1.000
_cell.length_b   1.000
_cell.length_c   1.000
_cell.angle_alpha   90.00
_cell.angle_beta   90.00
_cell.angle_gamma   90.00
#
_symmetry.space_group_name_H-M   'P 1'
#
loop_
_entity.id
_entity.type
_entity.pdbx_description
1 polymer ?
#
loop_
_entity_poly.entity_id
_entity_poly.type
_entity_poly.pdbx_seq_one_letter_code
_entity_poly.pdbx_strand_id
1 'polypeptide(L)'
;MARTSKYVEDSDNDDEYKPGQNTVAAEEFEEEDDAPKVKKAKAETTDKKRKRETATASTSKESGGESVFQLSSKRRVTVKAFKTGEPMVDIRETYNDKASGELRYGKGICMPLAQWKKLKELMPEIDAAIDRV
;
A
#
# COMPACT_ATOMS: atom_id res chain seq x y z
N MET A 1 47.77 29.23 -24.61
CA MET A 1 46.69 28.45 -23.96
C MET A 1 47.33 27.63 -22.84
N ALA A 2 46.85 27.72 -21.61
CA ALA A 2 47.38 26.99 -20.46
C ALA A 2 46.24 26.41 -19.62
N ARG A 3 46.44 25.26 -18.98
CA ARG A 3 45.48 24.62 -18.07
C ARG A 3 45.97 24.78 -16.63
N THR A 4 45.08 25.20 -15.75
CA THR A 4 45.21 25.12 -14.28
C THR A 4 43.96 24.45 -13.70
N SER A 5 43.94 24.13 -12.40
CA SER A 5 43.11 23.04 -11.83
C SER A 5 42.35 23.45 -10.55
N LYS A 6 41.38 22.60 -10.16
CA LYS A 6 40.47 22.68 -8.98
C LYS A 6 39.42 23.80 -9.08
N TYR A 7 38.14 23.54 -8.82
CA TYR A 7 37.62 22.99 -7.56
C TYR A 7 36.45 21.98 -7.76
N VAL A 8 35.95 21.41 -6.65
CA VAL A 8 34.70 20.62 -6.57
C VAL A 8 33.87 21.20 -5.44
N GLU A 9 32.58 21.46 -5.69
CA GLU A 9 31.65 22.03 -4.69
C GLU A 9 30.70 20.93 -4.18
N ASP A 10 31.14 20.21 -3.15
CA ASP A 10 30.25 19.40 -2.32
C ASP A 10 29.44 20.33 -1.40
N SER A 11 28.11 20.29 -1.52
CA SER A 11 27.17 20.98 -0.62
C SER A 11 26.40 19.96 0.19
N ASP A 12 27.03 19.46 1.26
CA ASP A 12 26.39 18.57 2.22
C ASP A 12 25.75 19.40 3.35
N ASN A 13 24.43 19.31 3.50
CA ASN A 13 23.64 20.10 4.45
C ASN A 13 23.25 19.23 5.65
N ASP A 14 24.13 19.14 6.64
CA ASP A 14 23.86 18.48 7.92
C ASP A 14 22.92 19.36 8.77
N ASP A 15 21.71 18.85 9.06
CA ASP A 15 20.76 19.48 9.99
C ASP A 15 20.15 18.40 10.92
N GLU A 16 20.44 18.52 12.22
CA GLU A 16 20.32 17.44 13.19
C GLU A 16 18.91 17.34 13.81
N TYR A 17 18.00 16.61 13.15
CA TYR A 17 16.61 16.49 13.60
C TYR A 17 16.44 15.79 14.97
N LYS A 18 15.99 16.56 15.98
CA LYS A 18 15.62 16.06 17.32
C LYS A 18 14.15 16.39 17.64
N PRO A 19 13.23 15.40 17.71
CA PRO A 19 11.83 15.64 18.03
C PRO A 19 11.61 15.87 19.54
N GLY A 20 11.41 17.12 19.93
CA GLY A 20 10.95 17.49 21.28
C GLY A 20 9.47 17.15 21.50
N GLN A 21 9.12 16.80 22.74
CA GLN A 21 7.74 16.49 23.14
C GLN A 21 6.86 17.75 23.14
N ASN A 22 5.56 17.60 22.87
CA ASN A 22 4.57 18.57 23.35
C ASN A 22 3.26 17.88 23.77
N THR A 23 2.58 18.48 24.74
CA THR A 23 1.41 17.92 25.45
C THR A 23 0.18 18.80 25.25
N VAL A 24 -0.92 18.19 24.81
CA VAL A 24 -2.30 18.64 25.04
C VAL A 24 -3.13 17.37 25.25
N ALA A 25 -3.74 17.19 26.42
CA ALA A 25 -5.00 17.81 26.87
C ALA A 25 -6.20 17.17 26.16
N ALA A 26 -7.14 16.66 26.96
CA ALA A 26 -8.32 15.95 26.49
C ALA A 26 -9.52 16.90 26.49
N GLU A 27 -10.23 16.94 25.37
CA GLU A 27 -11.44 17.73 25.19
C GLU A 27 -12.51 16.80 24.59
N GLU A 28 -13.69 16.79 25.20
CA GLU A 28 -14.81 15.92 24.83
C GLU A 28 -15.48 16.44 23.54
N PHE A 29 -16.03 15.52 22.74
CA PHE A 29 -16.87 15.89 21.60
C PHE A 29 -18.05 14.92 21.48
N GLU A 30 -19.25 15.48 21.34
CA GLU A 30 -20.51 14.72 21.38
C GLU A 30 -20.84 14.04 20.04
N GLU A 31 -21.84 13.14 20.10
CA GLU A 31 -22.26 12.25 19.01
C GLU A 31 -23.57 12.76 18.38
N GLU A 32 -23.59 13.00 17.06
CA GLU A 32 -24.84 13.20 16.31
C GLU A 32 -24.80 12.48 14.95
N ASP A 33 -25.96 11.93 14.55
CA ASP A 33 -26.18 11.02 13.42
C ASP A 33 -27.17 11.63 12.42
N ASP A 34 -26.89 11.52 11.10
CA ASP A 34 -27.94 11.63 10.06
C ASP A 34 -27.64 10.71 8.87
N ALA A 35 -28.72 10.18 8.27
CA ALA A 35 -28.70 9.04 7.37
C ALA A 35 -28.91 9.41 5.88
N PRO A 36 -28.33 8.64 4.93
CA PRO A 36 -28.26 9.03 3.52
C PRO A 36 -29.59 8.85 2.75
N LYS A 37 -29.86 9.77 1.80
CA LYS A 37 -31.05 9.75 0.93
C LYS A 37 -30.76 9.24 -0.48
N VAL A 38 -31.60 8.31 -0.95
CA VAL A 38 -31.45 7.53 -2.21
C VAL A 38 -32.43 7.98 -3.31
N LYS A 39 -32.00 7.96 -4.59
CA LYS A 39 -32.76 7.75 -5.88
C LYS A 39 -31.82 8.00 -7.09
N LYS A 40 -31.97 7.51 -8.34
CA LYS A 40 -32.62 6.37 -9.07
C LYS A 40 -31.99 6.41 -10.50
N ALA A 41 -31.38 5.37 -11.10
CA ALA A 41 -31.87 4.08 -11.61
C ALA A 41 -32.56 4.09 -13.01
N LYS A 42 -31.83 3.69 -14.08
CA LYS A 42 -32.25 3.00 -15.34
C LYS A 42 -31.06 2.94 -16.36
N ALA A 43 -30.95 2.04 -17.35
CA ALA A 43 -31.28 0.59 -17.46
C ALA A 43 -30.80 -0.01 -18.81
N GLU A 44 -30.05 -1.14 -18.75
CA GLU A 44 -30.02 -2.29 -19.73
C GLU A 44 -29.56 -2.01 -21.20
N THR A 45 -29.17 -2.97 -22.08
CA THR A 45 -29.27 -4.45 -22.13
C THR A 45 -27.99 -5.15 -22.67
N THR A 46 -27.59 -6.27 -22.03
CA THR A 46 -27.17 -7.62 -22.56
C THR A 46 -26.47 -7.79 -23.94
N ASP A 47 -25.54 -8.72 -24.23
CA ASP A 47 -25.13 -10.08 -23.73
C ASP A 47 -23.75 -10.46 -24.43
N LYS A 48 -22.99 -11.59 -24.38
CA LYS A 48 -23.11 -13.02 -23.96
C LYS A 48 -21.81 -13.64 -23.35
N LYS A 49 -21.92 -14.10 -22.09
CA LYS A 49 -21.58 -15.46 -21.59
C LYS A 49 -20.31 -16.25 -22.04
N ARG A 50 -19.33 -16.39 -21.13
CA ARG A 50 -18.52 -17.59 -20.71
C ARG A 50 -17.35 -17.10 -19.81
N LYS A 51 -16.89 -17.75 -18.73
CA LYS A 51 -17.16 -19.06 -18.08
C LYS A 51 -16.63 -19.05 -16.62
N ARG A 52 -17.42 -19.51 -15.63
CA ARG A 52 -17.05 -20.13 -14.32
C ARG A 52 -16.03 -19.37 -13.44
N GLU A 53 -16.43 -18.71 -12.35
CA GLU A 53 -16.39 -19.23 -10.96
C GLU A 53 -15.02 -19.86 -10.60
N THR A 54 -14.22 -19.34 -9.67
CA THR A 54 -14.56 -18.88 -8.31
C THR A 54 -14.40 -17.37 -8.06
N ALA A 55 -15.33 -16.76 -7.31
CA ALA A 55 -15.34 -15.33 -7.00
C ALA A 55 -14.94 -15.02 -5.54
N THR A 56 -13.64 -15.11 -5.22
CA THR A 56 -13.05 -14.34 -4.12
C THR A 56 -12.69 -12.96 -4.68
N ALA A 57 -13.32 -11.89 -4.17
CA ALA A 57 -13.22 -10.56 -4.75
C ALA A 57 -11.89 -9.86 -4.46
N SER A 58 -10.82 -10.27 -5.17
CA SER A 58 -9.55 -9.55 -5.21
C SER A 58 -9.72 -8.26 -6.02
N THR A 59 -10.17 -7.18 -5.37
CA THR A 59 -10.30 -5.85 -5.98
C THR A 59 -8.91 -5.30 -6.33
N SER A 60 -8.40 -5.67 -7.49
CA SER A 60 -7.15 -5.14 -8.05
C SER A 60 -7.39 -3.71 -8.54
N LYS A 61 -7.02 -2.71 -7.73
CA LYS A 61 -7.07 -1.31 -8.14
C LYS A 61 -5.71 -0.90 -8.69
N GLU A 62 -5.66 -0.56 -9.96
CA GLU A 62 -4.50 0.11 -10.55
C GLU A 62 -4.53 1.59 -10.18
N SER A 63 -3.40 2.12 -9.70
CA SER A 63 -3.30 3.49 -9.20
C SER A 63 -1.88 4.02 -9.39
N GLY A 64 -1.69 5.01 -10.25
CA GLY A 64 -0.37 5.61 -10.50
C GLY A 64 0.66 4.66 -11.11
N GLY A 65 0.23 3.58 -11.76
CA GLY A 65 1.11 2.52 -12.28
C GLY A 65 1.46 1.42 -11.26
N GLU A 66 0.95 1.49 -10.03
CA GLU A 66 1.03 0.40 -9.05
C GLU A 66 -0.23 -0.49 -9.11
N SER A 67 -0.07 -1.81 -9.03
CA SER A 67 -1.19 -2.76 -8.92
C SER A 67 -1.44 -3.09 -7.45
N VAL A 68 -2.58 -2.65 -6.91
CA VAL A 68 -2.94 -2.86 -5.49
C VAL A 68 -3.98 -3.96 -5.34
N PHE A 69 -3.68 -4.97 -4.53
CA PHE A 69 -4.55 -6.10 -4.19
C PHE A 69 -4.90 -6.07 -2.70
N GLN A 70 -6.18 -6.00 -2.35
CA GLN A 70 -6.61 -5.97 -0.95
C GLN A 70 -6.61 -7.38 -0.32
N LEU A 71 -6.05 -7.52 0.89
CA LEU A 71 -6.09 -8.74 1.70
C LEU A 71 -7.15 -8.68 2.81
N SER A 72 -7.35 -7.48 3.38
CA SER A 72 -8.38 -7.19 4.38
C SER A 72 -8.62 -5.67 4.44
N SER A 73 -9.61 -5.20 5.19
CA SER A 73 -9.86 -3.75 5.40
C SER A 73 -8.59 -2.96 5.74
N LYS A 74 -7.66 -3.54 6.52
CA LYS A 74 -6.41 -2.88 6.96
C LYS A 74 -5.13 -3.43 6.34
N ARG A 75 -5.17 -4.36 5.37
CA ARG A 75 -3.95 -4.95 4.77
C ARG A 75 -4.07 -5.12 3.26
N ARG A 76 -2.98 -4.82 2.54
CA ARG A 76 -2.88 -4.96 1.08
C ARG A 76 -1.52 -5.50 0.64
N VAL A 77 -1.49 -6.01 -0.58
CA VAL A 77 -0.29 -6.23 -1.38
C VAL A 77 -0.24 -5.18 -2.49
N THR A 78 0.88 -4.50 -2.65
CA THR A 78 1.12 -3.59 -3.78
C THR A 78 2.29 -4.11 -4.61
N VAL A 79 2.09 -4.26 -5.91
CA VAL A 79 3.19 -4.46 -6.88
C VAL A 79 3.56 -3.10 -7.46
N LYS A 80 4.84 -2.72 -7.31
CA LYS A 80 5.36 -1.40 -7.72
C LYS A 80 6.80 -1.48 -8.19
N ALA A 81 7.23 -0.56 -9.04
CA ALA A 81 8.65 -0.39 -9.38
C ALA A 81 9.39 0.32 -8.23
N PHE A 82 10.62 -0.10 -7.95
CA PHE A 82 11.53 0.65 -7.06
C PHE A 82 12.35 1.68 -7.86
N LYS A 83 13.20 2.47 -7.18
CA LYS A 83 14.07 3.48 -7.82
C LYS A 83 14.93 2.92 -8.97
N THR A 84 15.28 1.64 -8.91
CA THR A 84 16.07 0.90 -9.92
C THR A 84 15.24 0.38 -11.11
N GLY A 85 13.93 0.66 -11.15
CA GLY A 85 13.00 0.15 -12.17
C GLY A 85 12.52 -1.30 -11.93
N GLU A 86 13.25 -2.10 -11.14
CA GLU A 86 12.82 -3.46 -10.79
C GLU A 86 11.50 -3.47 -10.00
N PRO A 87 10.55 -4.37 -10.32
CA PRO A 87 9.31 -4.51 -9.57
C PRO A 87 9.53 -5.25 -8.24
N MET A 88 8.83 -4.80 -7.22
CA MET A 88 8.83 -5.35 -5.87
C MET A 88 7.39 -5.55 -5.37
N VAL A 89 7.24 -6.45 -4.39
CA VAL A 89 5.95 -6.81 -3.77
C VAL A 89 5.94 -6.32 -2.33
N ASP A 90 5.20 -5.25 -2.04
CA ASP A 90 5.03 -4.70 -0.69
C ASP A 90 3.76 -5.26 -0.04
N ILE A 91 3.91 -6.04 1.04
CA ILE A 91 2.80 -6.59 1.84
C ILE A 91 2.73 -5.78 3.12
N ARG A 92 1.65 -5.00 3.30
CA ARG A 92 1.63 -3.93 4.30
C ARG A 92 0.26 -3.68 4.93
N GLU A 93 0.29 -3.39 6.22
CA GLU A 93 -0.84 -2.83 6.96
C GLU A 93 -1.01 -1.35 6.63
N THR A 94 -2.25 -0.93 6.39
CA THR A 94 -2.63 0.45 6.13
C THR A 94 -3.83 0.84 6.96
N TYR A 95 -3.82 2.09 7.43
CA TYR A 95 -4.89 2.68 8.20
C TYR A 95 -5.20 4.07 7.62
N ASN A 96 -6.44 4.51 7.72
CA ASN A 96 -6.74 5.92 7.49
C ASN A 96 -6.36 6.68 8.74
N ASP A 97 -5.67 7.81 8.57
CA ASP A 97 -5.46 8.76 9.65
C ASP A 97 -6.80 9.36 10.09
N LYS A 98 -7.00 9.57 11.40
CA LYS A 98 -8.28 10.11 11.91
C LYS A 98 -8.43 11.62 11.71
N ALA A 99 -7.33 12.36 11.60
CA ALA A 99 -7.34 13.81 11.45
C ALA A 99 -7.28 14.25 9.99
N SER A 100 -6.45 13.59 9.15
CA SER A 100 -6.36 13.92 7.72
C SER A 100 -7.20 13.05 6.79
N GLY A 101 -7.70 11.89 7.26
CA GLY A 101 -8.40 10.91 6.42
C GLY A 101 -7.49 10.16 5.43
N GLU A 102 -6.20 10.50 5.36
CA GLU A 102 -5.26 9.93 4.39
C GLU A 102 -4.92 8.47 4.69
N LEU A 103 -4.66 7.69 3.64
CA LEU A 103 -4.21 6.32 3.75
C LEU A 103 -2.72 6.27 4.18
N ARG A 104 -2.47 6.10 5.47
CA ARG A 104 -1.14 5.97 6.07
C ARG A 104 -0.67 4.52 6.09
N TYR A 105 0.66 4.36 6.15
CA TYR A 105 1.37 3.09 6.04
C TYR A 105 1.88 2.63 7.40
N GLY A 106 1.55 1.39 7.77
CA GLY A 106 2.01 0.73 8.98
C GLY A 106 3.03 -0.39 8.72
N LYS A 107 2.99 -1.41 9.59
CA LYS A 107 3.88 -2.58 9.57
C LYS A 107 3.77 -3.33 8.24
N GLY A 108 4.90 -3.77 7.68
CA GLY A 108 4.92 -4.47 6.39
C GLY A 108 6.32 -4.64 5.82
N ILE A 109 6.44 -5.51 4.81
CA ILE A 109 7.69 -5.89 4.15
C ILE A 109 7.60 -5.66 2.63
N CYS A 110 8.66 -5.12 2.03
CA CYS A 110 8.80 -4.98 0.58
C CYS A 110 9.82 -6.01 0.08
N MET A 111 9.35 -7.00 -0.69
CA MET A 111 10.15 -8.11 -1.20
C MET A 111 10.56 -7.89 -2.66
N PRO A 112 11.85 -7.99 -3.01
CA PRO A 112 12.30 -8.12 -4.39
C PRO A 112 11.77 -9.39 -5.05
N LEU A 113 11.70 -9.41 -6.40
CA LEU A 113 11.21 -10.57 -7.17
C LEU A 113 11.88 -11.91 -6.80
N ALA A 114 13.16 -11.92 -6.40
CA ALA A 114 13.87 -13.13 -6.00
C ALA A 114 13.27 -13.76 -4.73
N GLN A 115 12.96 -12.95 -3.72
CA GLN A 115 12.32 -13.40 -2.48
C GLN A 115 10.87 -13.82 -2.74
N TRP A 116 10.13 -13.06 -3.56
CA TRP A 116 8.76 -13.41 -3.94
C TRP A 116 8.67 -14.74 -4.71
N LYS A 117 9.63 -15.03 -5.60
CA LYS A 117 9.74 -16.34 -6.27
C LYS A 117 9.94 -17.46 -5.25
N LYS A 118 10.90 -17.31 -4.32
CA LYS A 118 11.17 -18.30 -3.28
C LYS A 118 9.98 -18.52 -2.33
N LEU A 119 9.25 -17.47 -1.97
CA LEU A 119 8.02 -17.62 -1.17
C LEU A 119 6.97 -18.48 -1.88
N LYS A 120 6.77 -18.30 -3.19
CA LYS A 120 5.85 -19.13 -3.98
C LYS A 120 6.34 -20.57 -4.17
N GLU A 121 7.64 -20.80 -4.26
CA GLU A 121 8.22 -22.16 -4.30
C GLU A 121 7.95 -22.91 -2.98
N LEU A 122 7.96 -22.20 -1.85
CA LEU A 122 7.73 -22.75 -0.51
C LEU A 122 6.25 -22.81 -0.10
N MET A 123 5.31 -22.25 -0.88
CA MET A 123 3.87 -22.26 -0.53
C MET A 123 3.33 -23.64 -0.16
N PRO A 124 3.59 -24.73 -0.91
CA PRO A 124 3.09 -26.06 -0.54
C PRO A 124 3.64 -26.60 0.80
N GLU A 125 4.87 -26.21 1.17
CA GLU A 125 5.46 -26.57 2.47
C GLU A 125 4.88 -25.72 3.62
N ILE A 126 4.57 -24.45 3.34
CA ILE A 126 3.91 -23.54 4.28
C ILE A 126 2.47 -23.97 4.54
N ASP A 127 1.70 -24.26 3.49
CA ASP A 127 0.32 -24.75 3.59
C ASP A 127 0.28 -26.08 4.37
N ALA A 128 1.14 -27.03 4.00
CA ALA A 128 1.27 -28.31 4.69
C ALA A 128 1.88 -28.21 6.11
N ALA A 129 2.35 -27.03 6.54
CA ALA A 129 2.75 -26.75 7.92
C ALA A 129 1.64 -26.04 8.70
N ILE A 130 0.80 -25.23 8.04
CA ILE A 130 -0.41 -24.62 8.63
C ILE A 130 -1.40 -25.72 9.05
N ASP A 131 -1.60 -26.76 8.22
CA ASP A 131 -2.46 -27.91 8.52
C ASP A 131 -1.99 -28.79 9.71
N ARG A 132 -0.88 -28.42 10.38
CA ARG A 132 -0.32 -29.15 11.55
C ARG A 132 -0.42 -28.38 12.87
N VAL A 133 -1.07 -27.21 12.88
CA VAL A 133 -1.16 -26.28 14.02
C VAL A 133 -2.60 -26.19 14.55
#